data_AF-A0A2E7JY88-F1
#
_entry.id   AF-A0A2E7JY88-F1
#
_cell.length_a   1.000
_cell.length_b   1.000
_cell.length_c   1.000
_cell.angle_alpha   90.00
_cell.angle_beta   90.00
_cell.angle_gamma   90.00
#
_symmetry.space_group_name_H-M   'P 1'
#
loop_
_entity.id
_entity.type
_entity.pdbx_description
1 polymer ?
#
loop_
_entity_poly.entity_id
_entity_poly.type
_entity_poly.pdbx_seq_one_letter_code
_entity_poly.pdbx_strand_id
1 'polypeptide(L)'
;MDLREQLLPSEKLLNEYNDVIVENKKGNLYLTNLRLFLSNKNNLWNFGTKDIKYLGRMNNPRFSWKWQIIISFMLLYSIASGKTLLFLICIILSAARQYIKIDCLEIGLENRKWLISDDNGQLDDVVLQIQTNQVTGLNRSEGKPVVDAEEENIDFIEIKIIGENESGPLRSAWLSLSFAFLFYYLNSFSDSGSIWLFVLLISALCSYIIYKDRRNTNILRNVEPEDGLIRKGWYFILNKLNVKIIKANYAFNVNNFKIESRNLGYVLSSIVLLLAFAITHINANLIPMLYGISLAIIIYMTGRCLAGIPRPRNRMIARTFACVVVAICVVLPCLSLIPLYMPANAVLPSTFLDAENQNGWKKTYSQIDEYGLGLASTSIYLYADDATDDEGNDDGYPAILFVVVLKVPFEIDETVPLDILNDQFQKMAIDQDIELDSELESGKRKTAQGYETEYVIYNGTTKTEKIGTDEINYKVTKGSESKYIGEVWKAPEYNLLVVSMGIGIISSETVNEDTGIEPIDDLVDNLIPNPTDTTDEKNWNEMLDLIPEIYCYQNDWRD
;
A
#
# COMPACT_ATOMS: atom_id res chain seq x y z
N MET A 1 29.21 28.99 -43.56
CA MET A 1 29.50 28.22 -44.79
C MET A 1 28.49 28.68 -45.81
N ASP A 2 28.93 29.19 -46.96
CA ASP A 2 28.05 29.85 -47.91
C ASP A 2 27.35 28.77 -48.76
N LEU A 3 26.06 28.49 -48.48
CA LEU A 3 25.31 27.42 -49.15
C LEU A 3 25.23 27.61 -50.66
N ARG A 4 25.38 28.85 -51.14
CA ARG A 4 25.44 29.20 -52.57
C ARG A 4 26.56 28.49 -53.31
N GLU A 5 27.66 28.12 -52.64
CA GLU A 5 28.77 27.37 -53.24
C GLU A 5 28.49 25.86 -53.37
N GLN A 6 27.47 25.33 -52.67
CA GLN A 6 27.11 23.90 -52.68
C GLN A 6 25.88 23.55 -53.52
N LEU A 7 25.20 24.57 -54.06
CA LEU A 7 24.02 24.38 -54.93
C LEU A 7 24.46 23.93 -56.32
N LEU A 8 23.72 22.99 -56.90
CA LEU A 8 23.92 22.63 -58.31
C LEU A 8 23.49 23.82 -59.21
N PRO A 9 24.03 23.96 -60.43
CA PRO A 9 23.70 25.08 -61.33
C PRO A 9 22.21 25.23 -61.65
N SER A 10 21.46 24.13 -61.55
CA SER A 10 20.01 24.08 -61.76
C SER A 10 19.21 24.26 -60.47
N GLU A 11 19.81 24.33 -59.28
CA GLU A 11 19.09 24.42 -58.01
C GLU A 11 18.78 25.86 -57.62
N LYS A 12 17.53 26.09 -57.21
CA LYS A 12 17.08 27.35 -56.63
C LYS A 12 16.73 27.12 -55.17
N LEU A 13 17.27 27.95 -54.29
CA LEU A 13 16.85 28.03 -52.89
C LEU A 13 15.40 28.55 -52.87
N LEU A 14 14.51 27.81 -52.23
CA LEU A 14 13.11 28.17 -52.11
C LEU A 14 12.90 28.95 -50.81
N ASN A 15 13.17 28.30 -49.68
CA ASN A 15 13.01 28.87 -48.34
C ASN A 15 14.19 28.50 -47.44
N GLU A 16 14.48 29.39 -46.51
CA GLU A 16 15.44 29.22 -45.42
C GLU A 16 14.70 29.36 -44.10
N TYR A 17 14.82 28.35 -43.25
CA TYR A 17 14.25 28.32 -41.91
C TYR A 17 15.42 28.35 -40.92
N ASN A 18 15.54 29.47 -40.21
CA ASN A 18 16.58 29.73 -39.24
C ASN A 18 16.07 29.47 -37.81
N ASP A 19 16.97 29.08 -36.91
CA ASP A 19 16.67 28.79 -35.50
C ASP A 19 15.84 27.52 -35.21
N VAL A 20 15.77 26.60 -36.18
CA VAL A 20 15.10 25.31 -36.05
C VAL A 20 15.89 24.35 -35.13
N ILE A 21 15.21 23.46 -34.40
CA ILE A 21 15.89 22.42 -33.61
C ILE A 21 16.03 21.14 -34.45
N VAL A 22 17.25 20.81 -34.89
CA VAL A 22 17.55 19.58 -35.63
C VAL A 22 18.26 18.58 -34.71
N GLU A 23 17.69 17.38 -34.52
CA GLU A 23 18.17 16.34 -33.60
C GLU A 23 18.44 16.88 -32.17
N ASN A 24 17.51 17.69 -31.62
CA ASN A 24 17.61 18.31 -30.28
C ASN A 24 18.76 19.32 -30.10
N LYS A 25 19.27 19.91 -31.17
CA LYS A 25 20.26 21.00 -31.11
C LYS A 25 19.85 22.11 -32.08
N LYS A 26 20.27 23.35 -31.79
CA LYS A 26 20.03 24.50 -32.68
C LYS A 26 20.69 24.28 -34.04
N GLY A 27 19.92 24.51 -35.09
CA GLY A 27 20.29 24.27 -36.47
C GLY A 27 19.45 25.12 -37.42
N ASN A 28 19.70 24.95 -38.72
CA ASN A 28 18.96 25.63 -39.78
C ASN A 28 18.52 24.59 -40.82
N LEU A 29 17.37 24.83 -41.45
CA LEU A 29 16.83 24.02 -42.53
C LEU A 29 16.78 24.86 -43.80
N TYR A 30 17.38 24.34 -44.86
CA TYR A 30 17.36 24.99 -46.17
C TYR A 30 16.68 24.08 -47.17
N LEU A 31 15.61 24.59 -47.78
CA LEU A 31 14.85 23.85 -48.78
C LEU A 31 15.14 24.42 -50.16
N THR A 32 15.57 23.55 -51.06
CA THR A 32 15.71 23.86 -52.48
C THR A 32 14.65 23.11 -53.28
N ASN A 33 14.52 23.45 -54.55
CA ASN A 33 13.59 22.77 -55.46
C ASN A 33 13.90 21.28 -55.71
N LEU A 34 15.02 20.74 -55.21
CA LEU A 34 15.42 19.33 -55.42
C LEU A 34 15.94 18.64 -54.14
N ARG A 35 16.55 19.39 -53.21
CA ARG A 35 17.21 18.86 -52.02
C ARG A 35 16.77 19.60 -50.76
N LEU A 36 16.73 18.85 -49.66
CA LEU A 36 16.61 19.36 -48.30
C LEU A 36 17.99 19.33 -47.65
N PHE A 37 18.41 20.45 -47.07
CA PHE A 37 19.60 20.55 -46.24
C PHE A 37 19.19 20.75 -44.79
N LEU A 38 19.67 19.85 -43.93
CA LEU A 38 19.53 19.97 -42.48
C LEU A 38 20.90 20.25 -41.91
N SER A 39 21.02 21.36 -41.18
CA SER A 39 22.27 21.77 -40.58
C SER A 39 22.13 21.90 -39.07
N ASN A 40 23.21 21.61 -38.38
CA ASN A 40 23.38 21.76 -36.94
C ASN A 40 24.84 22.18 -36.71
N LYS A 41 25.19 22.68 -35.52
CA LYS A 41 26.55 23.18 -35.21
C LYS A 41 27.69 22.23 -35.61
N ASN A 42 27.43 20.91 -35.63
CA ASN A 42 28.47 19.91 -35.87
C ASN A 42 28.32 19.16 -37.20
N ASN A 43 27.13 19.14 -37.81
CA ASN A 43 26.82 18.26 -38.94
C ASN A 43 25.94 18.98 -39.96
N LEU A 44 26.18 18.67 -41.24
CA LEU A 44 25.32 19.05 -42.36
C LEU A 44 24.87 17.76 -43.06
N TRP A 45 23.57 17.61 -43.24
CA TRP A 45 22.96 16.52 -43.98
C TRP A 45 22.26 17.08 -45.21
N ASN A 46 22.42 16.42 -46.35
CA ASN A 46 21.73 16.76 -47.58
C ASN A 46 21.13 15.51 -48.21
N PHE A 47 19.88 15.60 -48.64
CA PHE A 47 19.21 14.50 -49.34
C PHE A 47 18.17 15.04 -50.33
N GLY A 48 17.89 14.25 -51.37
CA GLY A 48 16.88 14.59 -52.35
C GLY A 48 15.48 14.58 -51.73
N THR A 49 14.64 15.55 -52.10
CA THR A 49 13.25 15.57 -51.64
C THR A 49 12.48 14.33 -52.11
N LYS A 50 12.84 13.75 -53.25
CA LYS A 50 12.29 12.49 -53.79
C LYS A 50 12.67 11.24 -52.98
N ASP A 51 13.79 11.27 -52.27
CA ASP A 51 14.28 10.11 -51.52
C ASP A 51 13.57 9.97 -50.17
N ILE A 52 12.88 11.02 -49.73
CA ILE A 52 12.04 11.01 -48.53
C ILE A 52 10.94 9.99 -48.76
N LYS A 53 10.80 9.01 -47.86
CA LYS A 53 9.73 7.99 -47.94
C LYS A 53 8.70 8.12 -46.83
N TYR A 54 8.99 8.95 -45.83
CA TYR A 54 8.19 9.06 -44.63
C TYR A 54 8.25 10.46 -44.05
N LEU A 55 7.07 11.03 -43.77
CA LEU A 55 6.89 12.24 -42.99
C LEU A 55 5.96 11.93 -41.81
N GLY A 56 6.41 12.23 -40.59
CA GLY A 56 5.64 12.03 -39.38
C GLY A 56 5.52 13.29 -38.54
N ARG A 57 4.32 13.64 -38.08
CA ARG A 57 4.12 14.71 -37.08
C ARG A 57 3.97 14.07 -35.70
N MET A 58 4.78 14.51 -34.72
CA MET A 58 4.75 13.97 -33.36
C MET A 58 5.06 15.03 -32.31
N ASN A 59 4.70 14.75 -31.06
CA ASN A 59 5.15 15.55 -29.92
C ASN A 59 6.32 14.88 -29.23
N ASN A 60 7.39 15.63 -29.02
CA ASN A 60 8.54 15.14 -28.28
C ASN A 60 8.74 15.98 -27.00
N PRO A 61 9.15 15.39 -25.87
CA PRO A 61 9.56 16.16 -24.71
C PRO A 61 10.70 17.12 -25.07
N ARG A 62 10.57 18.39 -24.69
CA ARG A 62 11.57 19.44 -24.96
C ARG A 62 12.97 19.06 -24.48
N PHE A 63 13.04 18.34 -23.37
CA PHE A 63 14.29 17.98 -22.72
C PHE A 63 14.72 16.55 -23.06
N SER A 64 16.00 16.43 -23.44
CA SER A 64 16.64 15.17 -23.81
C SER A 64 16.45 14.07 -22.76
N TRP A 65 16.39 12.81 -23.23
CA TRP A 65 16.36 11.62 -22.38
C TRP A 65 17.55 11.51 -21.41
N LYS A 66 18.68 12.12 -21.73
CA LYS A 66 19.86 12.13 -20.84
C LYS A 66 19.58 12.75 -19.47
N TRP A 67 18.73 13.76 -19.41
CA TRP A 67 18.31 14.37 -18.13
C TRP A 67 17.54 13.38 -17.25
N GLN A 68 16.77 12.47 -17.86
CA GLN A 68 16.07 11.43 -17.11
C GLN A 68 17.03 10.50 -16.38
N ILE A 69 18.16 10.16 -17.00
CA ILE A 69 19.16 9.27 -16.41
C ILE A 69 19.74 9.93 -15.14
N ILE A 70 20.10 11.20 -15.24
CA ILE A 70 20.62 11.98 -14.10
C ILE A 70 19.56 12.06 -12.99
N ILE A 71 18.32 12.38 -13.34
CA ILE A 71 17.20 12.44 -12.39
C ILE A 71 16.96 11.07 -11.74
N SER A 72 17.03 9.97 -12.50
CA SER A 72 16.86 8.61 -11.97
C SER A 72 17.97 8.21 -10.99
N PHE A 73 19.23 8.57 -11.27
CA PHE A 73 20.32 8.35 -10.32
C PHE A 73 20.12 9.17 -9.04
N MET A 74 19.68 10.43 -9.18
CA MET A 74 19.37 11.28 -8.01
C MET A 74 18.18 10.74 -7.22
N LEU A 75 17.15 10.20 -7.87
CA LEU A 75 16.03 9.53 -7.21
C LEU A 75 16.50 8.32 -6.39
N LEU A 76 17.34 7.46 -6.96
CA LEU A 76 17.92 6.31 -6.27
C LEU A 76 18.77 6.71 -5.08
N TYR A 77 19.63 7.71 -5.26
CA TYR A 77 20.42 8.28 -4.17
C TYR A 77 19.53 8.85 -3.07
N SER A 78 18.46 9.55 -3.43
CA SER A 78 17.51 10.13 -2.49
C SER A 78 16.79 9.09 -1.64
N ILE A 79 16.46 7.95 -2.24
CA ILE A 79 15.88 6.79 -1.53
C ILE A 79 16.93 6.23 -0.56
N ALA A 80 18.15 5.97 -1.04
CA ALA A 80 19.22 5.41 -0.22
C ALA A 80 19.64 6.32 0.95
N SER A 81 19.60 7.64 0.75
CA SER A 81 20.00 8.62 1.75
C SER A 81 18.84 9.15 2.61
N GLY A 82 17.61 8.65 2.43
CA GLY A 82 16.42 9.11 3.15
C GLY A 82 16.02 10.58 2.91
N LYS A 83 16.49 11.23 1.84
CA LYS A 83 16.24 12.66 1.60
C LYS A 83 14.92 12.87 0.85
N THR A 84 13.83 12.99 1.57
CA THR A 84 12.47 13.06 0.98
C THR A 84 12.23 14.29 0.09
N LEU A 85 12.77 15.45 0.46
CA LEU A 85 12.62 16.70 -0.32
C LEU A 85 13.34 16.65 -1.67
N LEU A 86 14.55 16.07 -1.71
CA LEU A 86 15.30 15.89 -2.96
C LEU A 86 14.58 14.91 -3.90
N PHE A 87 13.96 13.88 -3.35
CA PHE A 87 13.17 12.90 -4.10
C PHE A 87 11.95 13.57 -4.75
N LEU A 88 11.22 14.40 -3.98
CA LEU A 88 10.05 15.12 -4.47
C LEU A 88 10.40 16.11 -5.59
N ILE A 89 11.48 16.88 -5.43
CA ILE A 89 11.98 17.77 -6.50
C ILE A 89 12.32 16.96 -7.76
N CYS A 90 12.99 15.81 -7.62
CA CYS A 90 13.37 14.98 -8.75
C CYS A 90 12.14 14.36 -9.46
N ILE A 91 11.09 13.99 -8.72
CA ILE A 91 9.81 13.54 -9.31
C ILE A 91 9.18 14.67 -10.11
N ILE A 92 9.08 15.86 -9.55
CA ILE A 92 8.47 17.01 -10.22
C ILE A 92 9.26 17.37 -11.47
N LEU A 93 10.60 17.37 -11.41
CA LEU A 93 11.45 17.61 -12.58
C LEU A 93 11.27 16.52 -13.65
N SER A 94 11.18 15.26 -13.25
CA SER A 94 10.88 14.14 -14.16
C SER A 94 9.52 14.31 -14.83
N ALA A 95 8.50 14.73 -14.07
CA ALA A 95 7.16 14.97 -14.60
C ALA A 95 7.13 16.20 -15.54
N ALA A 96 7.73 17.31 -15.13
CA ALA A 96 7.83 18.54 -15.91
C ALA A 96 8.56 18.30 -17.25
N ARG A 97 9.63 17.50 -17.24
CA ARG A 97 10.33 17.07 -18.45
C ARG A 97 9.39 16.40 -19.45
N GLN A 98 8.49 15.53 -18.98
CA GLN A 98 7.56 14.80 -19.83
C GLN A 98 6.35 15.64 -20.25
N TYR A 99 6.00 16.65 -19.47
CA TYR A 99 4.86 17.54 -19.72
C TYR A 99 5.20 18.66 -20.73
N ILE A 100 6.41 19.21 -20.67
CA ILE A 100 6.84 20.28 -21.57
C ILE A 100 7.21 19.68 -22.94
N LYS A 101 6.34 19.90 -23.92
CA LYS A 101 6.43 19.33 -25.27
C LYS A 101 6.77 20.39 -26.31
N ILE A 102 7.36 19.93 -27.42
CA ILE A 102 7.53 20.70 -28.64
C ILE A 102 7.01 19.84 -29.80
N ASP A 103 6.30 20.47 -30.73
CA ASP A 103 5.89 19.84 -31.97
C ASP A 103 7.11 19.51 -32.84
N CYS A 104 7.12 18.31 -33.40
CA CYS A 104 8.23 17.78 -34.17
C CYS A 104 7.75 17.22 -35.51
N LEU A 105 8.58 17.40 -36.52
CA LEU A 105 8.52 16.75 -37.82
C LEU A 105 9.63 15.68 -37.90
N GLU A 106 9.23 14.44 -38.14
CA GLU A 106 10.11 13.31 -38.43
C GLU A 106 10.22 13.15 -39.94
N ILE A 107 11.42 13.28 -40.48
CA ILE A 107 11.71 13.03 -41.91
C ILE A 107 12.51 11.73 -42.00
N GLY A 108 11.97 10.75 -42.73
CA GLY A 108 12.59 9.43 -42.90
C GLY A 108 13.01 9.16 -44.34
N LEU A 109 14.27 8.79 -44.53
CA LEU A 109 14.77 8.03 -45.67
C LEU A 109 14.72 6.52 -45.32
N GLU A 110 15.00 5.63 -46.28
CA GLU A 110 15.00 4.17 -46.07
C GLU A 110 15.83 3.72 -44.85
N ASN A 111 17.00 4.34 -44.65
CA ASN A 111 18.00 3.87 -43.68
C ASN A 111 18.14 4.77 -42.45
N ARG A 112 17.59 5.99 -42.48
CA ARG A 112 17.79 6.98 -41.42
C ARG A 112 16.63 7.95 -41.29
N LYS A 113 16.40 8.41 -40.07
CA LYS A 113 15.38 9.40 -39.74
C LYS A 113 15.98 10.59 -39.02
N TRP A 114 15.41 11.76 -39.25
CA TRP A 114 15.76 13.01 -38.59
C TRP A 114 14.53 13.61 -37.91
N LEU A 115 14.76 14.26 -36.77
CA LEU A 115 13.75 14.99 -36.02
C LEU A 115 14.04 16.48 -36.10
N ILE A 116 13.03 17.24 -36.49
CA ILE A 116 13.06 18.69 -36.65
C ILE A 116 11.97 19.24 -35.74
N SER A 117 12.27 20.20 -34.87
CA SER A 117 11.29 20.78 -33.94
C SER A 117 11.27 22.29 -34.07
N ASP A 118 10.07 22.85 -34.19
CA ASP A 118 9.83 24.28 -34.35
C ASP A 118 8.35 24.64 -34.10
N ASP A 119 7.99 25.91 -34.28
CA ASP A 119 6.61 26.39 -34.28
C ASP A 119 5.75 25.69 -35.34
N ASN A 120 4.49 25.39 -34.99
CA ASN A 120 3.59 24.62 -35.86
C ASN A 120 3.42 25.21 -37.26
N GLY A 121 3.31 26.54 -37.37
CA GLY A 121 3.17 27.20 -38.68
C GLY A 121 4.38 27.02 -39.58
N GLN A 122 5.60 27.02 -39.03
CA GLN A 122 6.81 26.79 -39.81
C GLN A 122 6.96 25.32 -40.22
N LEU A 123 6.62 24.39 -39.32
CA LEU A 123 6.66 22.97 -39.65
C LEU A 123 5.61 22.58 -40.71
N ASP A 124 4.42 23.18 -40.67
CA ASP A 124 3.39 22.93 -41.68
C ASP A 124 3.78 23.50 -43.06
N ASP A 125 4.42 24.67 -43.11
CA ASP A 125 4.99 25.22 -44.34
C ASP A 125 6.13 24.33 -44.89
N VAL A 126 7.06 23.88 -44.04
CA VAL A 126 8.12 22.94 -44.46
C VAL A 126 7.52 21.67 -45.08
N VAL A 127 6.46 21.12 -44.49
CA VAL A 127 5.79 19.91 -45.02
C VAL A 127 5.14 20.18 -46.37
N LEU A 128 4.37 21.28 -46.48
CA LEU A 128 3.71 21.67 -47.72
C LEU A 128 4.72 21.86 -48.85
N GLN A 129 5.85 22.50 -48.56
CA GLN A 129 6.90 22.75 -49.54
C GLN A 129 7.63 21.46 -49.94
N ILE A 130 7.88 20.54 -49.00
CA ILE A 130 8.45 19.21 -49.32
C ILE A 130 7.51 18.44 -50.26
N GLN A 131 6.21 18.38 -49.94
CA GLN A 131 5.21 17.72 -50.76
C GLN A 131 5.12 18.35 -52.16
N THR A 132 5.05 19.69 -52.24
CA THR A 132 5.01 20.42 -53.50
C THR A 132 6.26 20.19 -54.36
N ASN A 133 7.43 20.09 -53.74
CA ASN A 133 8.70 19.83 -54.43
C ASN A 133 8.84 18.39 -54.93
N GLN A 134 8.22 17.40 -54.29
CA GLN A 134 8.16 16.04 -54.82
C GLN A 134 7.38 15.99 -56.13
N VAL A 135 6.30 16.76 -56.23
CA VAL A 135 5.46 16.86 -57.42
C VAL A 135 6.14 17.67 -58.54
N THR A 136 6.72 18.82 -58.20
CA THR A 136 7.23 19.78 -59.21
C THR A 136 8.68 19.55 -59.62
N GLY A 137 9.46 18.78 -58.86
CA GLY A 137 10.89 18.52 -59.09
C GLY A 137 11.24 17.71 -60.36
N LEU A 138 10.25 17.35 -61.20
CA LEU A 138 10.45 16.71 -62.50
C LEU A 138 10.09 17.62 -63.68
N ASN A 139 9.18 18.58 -63.51
CA ASN A 139 8.70 19.40 -64.63
C ASN A 139 9.39 20.76 -64.63
N ARG A 140 10.47 20.87 -65.41
CA ARG A 140 10.93 22.16 -65.92
C ARG A 140 10.70 22.25 -67.42
N SER A 141 9.68 23.01 -67.81
CA SER A 141 9.79 23.91 -68.95
C SER A 141 9.71 25.34 -68.42
N GLU A 142 10.66 26.18 -68.79
CA GLU A 142 10.65 27.61 -68.51
C GLU A 142 9.40 28.25 -69.14
N GLY A 143 8.39 28.49 -68.33
CA GLY A 143 7.12 29.07 -68.75
C GLY A 143 6.14 29.03 -67.60
N LYS A 144 5.26 30.02 -67.51
CA LYS A 144 4.21 30.13 -66.48
C LYS A 144 3.52 28.77 -66.27
N PRO A 145 3.17 28.38 -65.03
CA PRO A 145 2.47 27.13 -64.78
C PRO A 145 1.11 27.18 -65.47
N VAL A 146 0.97 26.42 -66.56
CA VAL A 146 -0.34 26.05 -67.09
C VAL A 146 -0.80 24.89 -66.23
N VAL A 147 -1.72 25.21 -65.33
CA VAL A 147 -2.69 24.25 -64.81
C VAL A 147 -3.44 23.72 -66.03
N ASP A 148 -3.15 22.48 -66.43
CA ASP A 148 -4.01 21.58 -67.20
C ASP A 148 -3.13 20.46 -67.79
N ALA A 149 -3.00 19.38 -67.04
CA ALA A 149 -2.71 18.05 -67.59
C ALA A 149 -3.18 17.00 -66.57
N GLU A 150 -3.90 16.02 -67.11
CA GLU A 150 -4.63 14.96 -66.43
C GLU A 150 -3.81 14.20 -65.38
N GLU A 151 -4.48 13.86 -64.28
CA GLU A 151 -3.95 13.16 -63.10
C GLU A 151 -3.39 11.77 -63.44
N GLU A 152 -2.09 11.67 -63.74
CA GLU A 152 -1.35 10.43 -63.57
C GLU A 152 -0.77 10.38 -62.15
N ASN A 153 -1.30 9.46 -61.34
CA ASN A 153 -0.90 9.07 -59.97
C ASN A 153 0.42 9.70 -59.48
N ILE A 154 0.29 10.87 -58.86
CA ILE A 154 1.39 11.53 -58.19
C ILE A 154 1.53 10.87 -56.81
N ASP A 155 2.64 10.18 -56.57
CA ASP A 155 2.96 9.58 -55.27
C ASP A 155 3.08 10.67 -54.18
N PHE A 156 1.96 10.97 -53.52
CA PHE A 156 1.93 11.93 -52.42
C PHE A 156 2.36 11.22 -51.12
N ILE A 157 3.37 11.75 -50.43
CA ILE A 157 3.73 11.22 -49.12
C ILE A 157 2.68 11.66 -48.10
N GLU A 158 1.89 10.68 -47.67
CA GLU A 158 0.93 10.85 -46.59
C GLU A 158 1.65 11.15 -45.28
N ILE A 159 1.26 12.25 -44.63
CA ILE A 159 1.80 12.63 -43.32
C ILE A 159 1.18 11.71 -42.29
N LYS A 160 2.01 10.89 -41.65
CA LYS A 160 1.54 10.03 -40.56
C LYS A 160 1.62 10.78 -39.24
N ILE A 161 0.48 11.16 -38.68
CA ILE A 161 0.45 11.70 -37.32
C ILE A 161 0.69 10.53 -36.35
N ILE A 162 1.67 10.66 -35.47
CA ILE A 162 2.03 9.64 -34.48
C ILE A 162 1.43 10.04 -33.14
N GLY A 163 0.64 9.14 -32.55
CA GLY A 163 0.06 9.33 -31.23
C GLY A 163 1.10 9.20 -30.13
N GLU A 164 0.85 9.80 -28.98
CA GLU A 164 1.73 9.71 -27.82
C GLU A 164 1.48 8.41 -27.04
N ASN A 165 2.53 7.90 -26.38
CA ASN A 165 2.41 6.71 -25.51
C ASN A 165 1.69 7.05 -24.19
N GLU A 166 0.41 6.68 -24.11
CA GLU A 166 -0.44 6.79 -22.92
C GLU A 166 -0.11 5.75 -21.84
N SER A 167 0.32 4.55 -22.25
CA SER A 167 0.40 3.37 -21.36
C SER A 167 1.53 3.44 -20.33
N GLY A 168 2.62 4.16 -20.64
CA GLY A 168 3.75 4.33 -19.73
C GLY A 168 3.38 5.09 -18.46
N PRO A 169 2.91 6.35 -18.56
CA PRO A 169 2.50 7.15 -17.41
C PRO A 169 1.40 6.49 -16.59
N LEU A 170 0.40 5.86 -17.24
CA LEU A 170 -0.66 5.15 -16.53
C LEU A 170 -0.12 4.02 -15.64
N ARG A 171 0.84 3.23 -16.14
CA ARG A 171 1.47 2.17 -15.33
C ARG A 171 2.30 2.72 -14.19
N SER A 172 3.02 3.81 -14.42
CA SER A 172 3.76 4.50 -13.36
C SER A 172 2.81 4.97 -12.26
N ALA A 173 1.64 5.50 -12.63
CA ALA A 173 0.62 5.92 -11.66
C ALA A 173 0.14 4.74 -10.79
N TRP A 174 -0.20 3.61 -11.42
CA TRP A 174 -0.63 2.41 -10.70
C TRP A 174 0.45 1.82 -9.81
N LEU A 175 1.71 1.76 -10.28
CA LEU A 175 2.84 1.31 -9.46
C LEU A 175 3.04 2.18 -8.24
N SER A 176 3.06 3.51 -8.41
CA SER A 176 3.17 4.44 -7.30
C SER A 176 2.01 4.29 -6.32
N LEU A 177 0.78 4.07 -6.80
CA LEU A 177 -0.38 3.82 -5.95
C LEU A 177 -0.25 2.50 -5.14
N SER A 178 0.23 1.43 -5.76
CA SER A 178 0.47 0.15 -5.06
C SER A 178 1.51 0.30 -3.96
N PHE A 179 2.61 1.01 -4.21
CA PHE A 179 3.59 1.31 -3.16
C PHE A 179 3.01 2.25 -2.09
N ALA A 180 2.18 3.23 -2.47
CA ALA A 180 1.52 4.10 -1.50
C ALA A 180 0.63 3.29 -0.55
N PHE A 181 -0.09 2.28 -1.06
CA PHE A 181 -0.88 1.36 -0.24
C PHE A 181 0.01 0.51 0.68
N LEU A 182 1.18 0.06 0.21
CA LEU A 182 2.13 -0.65 1.07
C LEU A 182 2.61 0.23 2.24
N PHE A 183 2.97 1.49 1.99
CA PHE A 183 3.35 2.42 3.06
C PHE A 183 2.18 2.80 3.96
N TYR A 184 0.96 2.86 3.44
CA TYR A 184 -0.25 3.01 4.24
C TYR A 184 -0.39 1.84 5.22
N TYR A 185 -0.22 0.63 4.72
CA TYR A 185 -0.25 -0.59 5.53
C TYR A 185 0.86 -0.60 6.60
N LEU A 186 2.11 -0.28 6.24
CA LEU A 186 3.22 -0.21 7.21
C LEU A 186 2.98 0.85 8.29
N ASN A 187 2.42 2.01 7.93
CA ASN A 187 2.09 3.07 8.87
C ASN A 187 1.01 2.65 9.90
N SER A 188 0.21 1.61 9.59
CA SER A 188 -0.73 1.04 10.57
C SER A 188 -0.06 0.22 11.68
N PHE A 189 1.25 -0.04 11.60
CA PHE A 189 2.06 -0.60 12.70
C PHE A 189 2.81 0.48 13.49
N SER A 190 2.37 1.75 13.43
CA SER A 190 3.05 2.92 14.02
C SER A 190 4.43 3.26 13.42
N ASP A 191 4.75 2.69 12.25
CA ASP A 191 6.00 2.96 11.55
C ASP A 191 5.99 4.32 10.83
N SER A 192 7.15 4.96 10.69
CA SER A 192 7.37 6.35 10.20
C SER A 192 7.12 6.57 8.69
N GLY A 193 6.37 5.67 8.03
CA GLY A 193 6.16 5.61 6.59
C GLY A 193 5.31 6.73 5.97
N SER A 194 4.75 7.63 6.78
CA SER A 194 3.79 8.68 6.36
C SER A 194 4.33 9.60 5.26
N ILE A 195 5.62 9.94 5.28
CA ILE A 195 6.22 10.82 4.26
C ILE A 195 6.29 10.11 2.91
N TRP A 196 6.63 8.82 2.89
CA TRP A 196 6.71 8.03 1.66
C TRP A 196 5.34 7.82 1.02
N LEU A 197 4.30 7.62 1.85
CA LEU A 197 2.92 7.59 1.38
C LEU A 197 2.55 8.87 0.62
N PHE A 198 2.79 10.04 1.21
CA PHE A 198 2.48 11.33 0.58
C PHE A 198 3.24 11.53 -0.74
N VAL A 199 4.53 11.22 -0.73
CA VAL A 199 5.41 11.31 -1.90
C VAL A 199 4.95 10.41 -3.06
N LEU A 200 4.55 9.17 -2.75
CA LEU A 200 4.09 8.21 -3.75
C LEU A 200 2.72 8.58 -4.31
N LEU A 201 1.84 9.17 -3.49
CA LEU A 201 0.56 9.74 -3.96
C LEU A 201 0.78 10.90 -4.93
N ILE A 202 1.72 11.82 -4.63
CA ILE A 202 2.09 12.89 -5.57
C ILE A 202 2.63 12.30 -6.87
N SER A 203 3.52 11.30 -6.79
CA SER A 203 4.06 10.61 -7.95
C SER A 203 2.96 9.98 -8.83
N ALA A 204 1.97 9.35 -8.18
CA ALA A 204 0.82 8.78 -8.86
C ALA A 204 -0.02 9.85 -9.57
N LEU A 205 -0.29 10.96 -8.88
CA LEU A 205 -1.05 12.09 -9.41
C LEU A 205 -0.33 12.75 -10.59
N CYS A 206 0.96 13.05 -10.48
CA CYS A 206 1.76 13.60 -11.59
C CYS A 206 1.74 12.66 -12.81
N SER A 207 1.91 11.36 -12.59
CA SER A 207 1.87 10.36 -13.67
C SER A 207 0.49 10.28 -14.33
N TYR A 208 -0.59 10.43 -13.55
CA TYR A 208 -1.95 10.46 -14.05
C TYR A 208 -2.27 11.73 -14.84
N ILE A 209 -1.81 12.90 -14.40
CA ILE A 209 -1.92 14.16 -15.15
C ILE A 209 -1.27 14.01 -16.52
N ILE A 210 -0.05 13.46 -16.56
CA ILE A 210 0.66 13.20 -17.83
C ILE A 210 -0.17 12.26 -18.70
N TYR A 211 -0.65 11.13 -18.15
CA TYR A 211 -1.52 10.22 -18.90
C TYR A 211 -2.74 10.92 -19.52
N LYS A 212 -3.46 11.72 -18.72
CA LYS A 212 -4.67 12.44 -19.17
C LYS A 212 -4.34 13.45 -20.28
N ASP A 213 -3.23 14.17 -20.13
CA ASP A 213 -2.75 15.11 -21.15
C ASP A 213 -2.45 14.39 -22.48
N ARG A 214 -1.65 13.31 -22.45
CA ARG A 214 -1.33 12.50 -23.66
C ARG A 214 -2.59 11.97 -24.35
N ARG A 215 -3.53 11.47 -23.56
CA ARG A 215 -4.81 10.96 -24.08
C ARG A 215 -5.63 12.05 -24.73
N ASN A 216 -5.72 13.22 -24.10
CA ASN A 216 -6.42 14.38 -24.69
C ASN A 216 -5.76 14.82 -26.00
N THR A 217 -4.42 14.86 -26.06
CA THR A 217 -3.69 15.17 -27.29
C THR A 217 -4.00 14.16 -28.40
N ASN A 218 -4.01 12.85 -28.10
CA ASN A 218 -4.32 11.81 -29.08
C ASN A 218 -5.75 11.90 -29.60
N ILE A 219 -6.72 12.18 -28.71
CA ILE A 219 -8.12 12.38 -29.09
C ILE A 219 -8.28 13.62 -29.99
N LEU A 220 -7.64 14.74 -29.63
CA LEU A 220 -7.66 15.97 -30.43
C LEU A 220 -7.06 15.76 -31.82
N ARG A 221 -6.02 14.93 -31.92
CA ARG A 221 -5.37 14.58 -33.18
C ARG A 221 -6.05 13.43 -33.92
N ASN A 222 -7.08 12.82 -33.33
CA ASN A 222 -7.79 11.65 -33.84
C ASN A 222 -6.84 10.49 -34.24
N VAL A 223 -5.84 10.21 -33.40
CA VAL A 223 -4.78 9.23 -33.68
C VAL A 223 -4.73 8.18 -32.58
N GLU A 224 -4.45 6.93 -32.97
CA GLU A 224 -4.26 5.86 -31.99
C GLU A 224 -2.97 6.06 -31.17
N PRO A 225 -2.98 5.73 -29.86
CA PRO A 225 -1.81 5.89 -29.01
C PRO A 225 -0.66 5.00 -29.45
N GLU A 226 0.57 5.51 -29.33
CA GLU A 226 1.76 4.73 -29.57
C GLU A 226 1.90 3.60 -28.54
N ASP A 227 2.36 2.45 -29.02
CA ASP A 227 2.59 1.29 -28.17
C ASP A 227 3.71 1.54 -27.14
N GLY A 228 3.41 1.26 -25.87
CA GLY A 228 4.43 1.28 -24.82
C GLY A 228 5.49 0.20 -24.97
N LEU A 229 6.62 0.37 -24.28
CA LEU A 229 7.80 -0.52 -24.35
C LEU A 229 7.47 -2.01 -24.18
N ILE A 230 6.60 -2.36 -23.21
CA ILE A 230 6.19 -3.76 -22.99
C ILE A 230 5.42 -4.32 -24.19
N ARG A 231 4.55 -3.51 -24.81
CA ARG A 231 3.78 -3.95 -25.98
C ARG A 231 4.70 -4.08 -27.20
N LYS A 232 5.65 -3.14 -27.38
CA LYS A 232 6.72 -3.24 -28.37
C LYS A 232 7.58 -4.49 -28.16
N GLY A 233 7.95 -4.81 -26.92
CA GLY A 233 8.69 -6.03 -26.57
C GLY A 233 7.90 -7.31 -26.86
N TRP A 234 6.61 -7.35 -26.51
CA TRP A 234 5.74 -8.47 -26.88
C TRP A 234 5.57 -8.60 -28.39
N TYR A 235 5.45 -7.50 -29.11
CA TYR A 235 5.38 -7.53 -30.57
C TYR A 235 6.68 -8.02 -31.19
N PHE A 236 7.83 -7.64 -30.62
CA PHE A 236 9.12 -8.19 -31.02
C PHE A 236 9.18 -9.71 -30.82
N ILE A 237 8.78 -10.20 -29.65
CA ILE A 237 8.74 -11.65 -29.35
C ILE A 237 7.76 -12.37 -30.28
N LEU A 238 6.54 -11.85 -30.43
CA LEU A 238 5.49 -12.46 -31.24
C LEU A 238 5.83 -12.46 -32.73
N ASN A 239 6.48 -11.39 -33.22
CA ASN A 239 6.98 -11.34 -34.59
C ASN A 239 8.11 -12.35 -34.80
N LYS A 240 9.03 -12.52 -33.84
CA LYS A 240 10.08 -13.55 -33.90
C LYS A 240 9.49 -14.97 -33.92
N LEU A 241 8.32 -15.16 -33.30
CA LEU A 241 7.57 -16.41 -33.30
C LEU A 241 6.58 -16.55 -34.48
N ASN A 242 6.58 -15.61 -35.44
CA ASN A 242 5.65 -15.56 -36.58
C ASN A 242 4.15 -15.61 -36.18
N VAL A 243 3.81 -15.11 -35.00
CA VAL A 243 2.42 -15.08 -34.52
C VAL A 243 1.75 -13.76 -34.93
N LYS A 244 0.73 -13.84 -35.80
CA LYS A 244 -0.02 -12.66 -36.28
C LYS A 244 -0.65 -11.87 -35.12
N ILE A 245 -0.26 -10.60 -34.96
CA ILE A 245 -0.84 -9.70 -33.95
C ILE A 245 -2.24 -9.26 -34.40
N ILE A 246 -3.25 -9.43 -33.54
CA ILE A 246 -4.64 -9.01 -33.83
C ILE A 246 -5.15 -8.19 -32.65
N LYS A 247 -5.69 -6.99 -32.92
CA LYS A 247 -6.29 -6.09 -31.92
C LYS A 247 -7.62 -6.65 -31.38
N ALA A 248 -7.83 -6.49 -30.07
CA ALA A 248 -8.97 -7.06 -29.34
C ALA A 248 -10.00 -5.95 -29.14
N ASN A 249 -11.03 -5.91 -29.99
CA ASN A 249 -11.92 -4.76 -30.13
C ASN A 249 -13.39 -5.14 -29.94
N TYR A 250 -13.67 -6.20 -29.17
CA TYR A 250 -15.06 -6.56 -28.91
C TYR A 250 -15.75 -5.50 -28.05
N ALA A 251 -16.86 -4.98 -28.56
CA ALA A 251 -17.65 -3.95 -27.93
C ALA A 251 -19.13 -4.35 -27.96
N PHE A 252 -19.83 -4.06 -26.88
CA PHE A 252 -21.27 -4.23 -26.76
C PHE A 252 -21.96 -2.91 -27.11
N ASN A 253 -23.09 -2.97 -27.81
CA ASN A 253 -23.96 -1.81 -27.97
C ASN A 253 -25.07 -1.91 -26.93
N VAL A 254 -25.13 -0.95 -26.00
CA VAL A 254 -26.21 -0.82 -25.02
C VAL A 254 -26.78 0.59 -25.14
N ASN A 255 -28.08 0.71 -25.43
CA ASN A 255 -28.79 2.00 -25.57
C ASN A 255 -28.03 3.05 -26.42
N ASN A 256 -27.62 2.68 -27.64
CA ASN A 256 -26.83 3.50 -28.59
C ASN A 256 -25.41 3.88 -28.15
N PHE A 257 -24.93 3.42 -26.98
CA PHE A 257 -23.54 3.56 -26.57
C PHE A 257 -22.74 2.30 -26.90
N LYS A 258 -21.62 2.48 -27.59
CA LYS A 258 -20.64 1.42 -27.86
C LYS A 258 -19.69 1.30 -26.67
N ILE A 259 -19.87 0.27 -25.86
CA ILE A 259 -19.08 0.00 -24.67
C ILE A 259 -18.04 -1.08 -24.99
N GLU A 260 -16.77 -0.72 -24.91
CA GLU A 260 -15.69 -1.70 -25.03
C GLU A 260 -15.63 -2.59 -23.79
N SER A 261 -15.78 -3.92 -23.99
CA SER A 261 -15.78 -4.90 -22.89
C SER A 261 -14.55 -4.78 -21.99
N ARG A 262 -13.39 -4.51 -22.61
CA ARG A 262 -12.12 -4.33 -21.92
C ARG A 262 -12.13 -3.11 -20.99
N ASN A 263 -12.70 -1.99 -21.44
CA ASN A 263 -12.75 -0.76 -20.67
C ASN A 263 -13.74 -0.90 -19.52
N LEU A 264 -14.91 -1.51 -19.77
CA LEU A 264 -15.91 -1.79 -18.73
C LEU A 264 -15.33 -2.63 -17.59
N GLY A 265 -14.61 -3.72 -17.89
CA GLY A 265 -13.97 -4.54 -16.85
C GLY A 265 -12.93 -3.78 -16.02
N TYR A 266 -12.20 -2.84 -16.65
CA TYR A 266 -11.23 -1.99 -15.96
C TYR A 266 -11.91 -0.96 -15.03
N VAL A 267 -12.96 -0.29 -15.51
CA VAL A 267 -13.70 0.70 -14.72
C VAL A 267 -14.37 0.05 -13.52
N LEU A 268 -15.08 -1.08 -13.72
CA LEU A 268 -15.72 -1.80 -12.63
C LEU A 268 -14.71 -2.31 -11.59
N SER A 269 -13.59 -2.87 -12.03
CA SER A 269 -12.50 -3.28 -11.14
C SER A 269 -11.97 -2.12 -10.30
N SER A 270 -11.83 -0.93 -10.90
CA SER A 270 -11.36 0.27 -10.21
C SER A 270 -12.37 0.76 -9.15
N ILE A 271 -13.67 0.70 -9.45
CA ILE A 271 -14.74 1.06 -8.50
C ILE A 271 -14.74 0.11 -7.31
N VAL A 272 -14.63 -1.20 -7.55
CA VAL A 272 -14.58 -2.20 -6.47
C VAL A 272 -13.38 -1.97 -5.56
N LEU A 273 -12.19 -1.72 -6.13
CA LEU A 273 -10.99 -1.42 -5.34
C LEU A 273 -11.15 -0.16 -4.50
N LEU A 274 -11.78 0.89 -5.05
CA LEU A 274 -12.02 2.13 -4.33
C LEU A 274 -12.97 1.93 -3.15
N LEU A 275 -14.07 1.21 -3.35
CA LEU A 275 -15.04 0.90 -2.29
C LEU A 275 -14.40 0.04 -1.20
N ALA A 276 -13.67 -1.00 -1.60
CA ALA A 276 -12.97 -1.88 -0.67
C ALA A 276 -11.95 -1.11 0.18
N PHE A 277 -11.17 -0.22 -0.44
CA PHE A 277 -10.24 0.65 0.27
C PHE A 277 -10.95 1.59 1.25
N ALA A 278 -12.06 2.21 0.85
CA ALA A 278 -12.82 3.10 1.73
C ALA A 278 -13.35 2.37 2.97
N ILE A 279 -13.89 1.17 2.80
CA ILE A 279 -14.39 0.34 3.92
C ILE A 279 -13.22 -0.09 4.81
N THR A 280 -12.08 -0.49 4.23
CA THR A 280 -10.86 -0.84 4.99
C THR A 280 -10.35 0.35 5.82
N HIS A 281 -10.40 1.56 5.28
CA HIS A 281 -9.99 2.75 6.02
C HIS A 281 -10.96 3.09 7.16
N ILE A 282 -12.28 3.00 6.92
CA ILE A 282 -13.31 3.30 7.93
C ILE A 282 -13.27 2.31 9.09
N ASN A 283 -13.12 1.01 8.78
CA ASN A 283 -13.15 -0.06 9.78
C ASN A 283 -11.77 -0.41 10.35
N ALA A 284 -10.71 0.30 9.94
CA ALA A 284 -9.32 -0.01 10.28
C ALA A 284 -8.93 -1.50 10.09
N ASN A 285 -9.56 -2.21 9.14
CA ASN A 285 -9.41 -3.65 8.94
C ASN A 285 -9.11 -3.98 7.48
N LEU A 286 -8.15 -4.89 7.23
CA LEU A 286 -7.73 -5.28 5.87
C LEU A 286 -8.70 -6.24 5.16
N ILE A 287 -9.60 -6.92 5.86
CA ILE A 287 -10.53 -7.92 5.28
C ILE A 287 -11.29 -7.38 4.04
N PRO A 288 -11.93 -6.20 4.07
CA PRO A 288 -12.64 -5.65 2.92
C PRO A 288 -11.74 -5.50 1.69
N MET A 289 -10.49 -5.07 1.87
CA MET A 289 -9.51 -4.93 0.78
C MET A 289 -9.09 -6.27 0.20
N LEU A 290 -8.90 -7.32 1.02
CA LEU A 290 -8.54 -8.67 0.54
C LEU A 290 -9.65 -9.28 -0.33
N TYR A 291 -10.91 -9.14 0.09
CA TYR A 291 -12.07 -9.51 -0.73
C TYR A 291 -12.20 -8.64 -1.97
N GLY A 292 -12.00 -7.32 -1.81
CA GLY A 292 -12.07 -6.34 -2.89
C GLY A 292 -11.07 -6.61 -4.01
N ILE A 293 -9.80 -6.89 -3.67
CA ILE A 293 -8.75 -7.27 -4.64
C ILE A 293 -9.15 -8.54 -5.39
N SER A 294 -9.58 -9.56 -4.66
CA SER A 294 -10.01 -10.84 -5.24
C SER A 294 -11.15 -10.65 -6.25
N LEU A 295 -12.19 -9.90 -5.87
CA LEU A 295 -13.33 -9.59 -6.73
C LEU A 295 -12.93 -8.71 -7.94
N ALA A 296 -12.15 -7.65 -7.70
CA ALA A 296 -11.73 -6.72 -8.73
C ALA A 296 -10.90 -7.40 -9.82
N ILE A 297 -10.00 -8.32 -9.45
CA ILE A 297 -9.19 -9.09 -10.39
C ILE A 297 -10.06 -10.01 -11.25
N ILE A 298 -11.04 -10.69 -10.64
CA ILE A 298 -11.98 -11.54 -11.38
C ILE A 298 -12.75 -10.72 -12.42
N ILE A 299 -13.30 -9.56 -12.03
CA ILE A 299 -14.01 -8.64 -12.94
C ILE A 299 -13.09 -8.16 -14.07
N TYR A 300 -11.88 -7.73 -13.73
CA TYR A 300 -10.89 -7.25 -14.70
C TYR A 300 -10.52 -8.34 -15.73
N MET A 301 -10.24 -9.55 -15.26
CA MET A 301 -9.88 -10.68 -16.12
C MET A 301 -11.05 -11.15 -16.98
N THR A 302 -12.28 -11.10 -16.45
CA THR A 302 -13.50 -11.38 -17.20
C THR A 302 -13.67 -10.40 -18.37
N GLY A 303 -13.53 -9.10 -18.13
CA GLY A 303 -13.57 -8.09 -19.19
C GLY A 303 -12.46 -8.27 -20.24
N ARG A 304 -11.26 -8.71 -19.82
CA ARG A 304 -10.16 -9.05 -20.74
C ARG A 304 -10.44 -10.29 -21.58
N CYS A 305 -11.08 -11.30 -21.00
CA CYS A 305 -11.46 -12.53 -21.69
C CYS A 305 -12.54 -12.24 -22.74
N LEU A 306 -13.62 -11.56 -22.35
CA LEU A 306 -14.74 -11.15 -23.20
C LEU A 306 -14.29 -10.25 -24.36
N ALA A 307 -13.38 -9.30 -24.12
CA ALA A 307 -12.78 -8.49 -25.18
C ALA A 307 -12.06 -9.31 -26.28
N GLY A 308 -11.77 -10.58 -25.99
CA GLY A 308 -11.17 -11.54 -26.91
C GLY A 308 -12.14 -12.29 -27.82
N ILE A 309 -13.44 -12.20 -27.65
CA ILE A 309 -14.40 -12.96 -28.47
C ILE A 309 -14.75 -12.13 -29.72
N PRO A 310 -14.88 -12.72 -30.93
CA PRO A 310 -14.62 -14.11 -31.31
C PRO A 310 -13.16 -14.31 -31.76
N ARG A 311 -12.45 -15.27 -31.15
CA ARG A 311 -11.06 -15.60 -31.50
C ARG A 311 -10.82 -17.11 -31.53
N PRO A 312 -9.78 -17.57 -32.23
CA PRO A 312 -9.45 -18.99 -32.32
C PRO A 312 -9.24 -19.62 -30.93
N ARG A 313 -9.70 -20.86 -30.78
CA ARG A 313 -9.71 -21.66 -29.54
C ARG A 313 -8.37 -21.61 -28.79
N ASN A 314 -7.24 -21.74 -29.48
CA ASN A 314 -5.91 -21.75 -28.86
C ASN A 314 -5.58 -20.44 -28.13
N ARG A 315 -6.08 -19.29 -28.61
CA ARG A 315 -5.88 -18.00 -27.94
C ARG A 315 -6.77 -17.84 -26.73
N MET A 316 -7.97 -18.43 -26.75
CA MET A 316 -8.82 -18.48 -25.56
C MET A 316 -8.19 -19.36 -24.49
N ILE A 317 -7.65 -20.54 -24.87
CA ILE A 317 -6.92 -21.43 -23.94
C ILE A 317 -5.74 -20.69 -23.29
N ALA A 318 -4.90 -20.00 -24.06
CA ALA A 318 -3.76 -19.26 -23.51
C ALA A 318 -4.17 -18.14 -22.53
N ARG A 319 -5.32 -17.49 -22.77
CA ARG A 319 -5.87 -16.48 -21.86
C ARG A 319 -6.44 -17.11 -20.60
N THR A 320 -7.14 -18.23 -20.71
CA THR A 320 -7.64 -18.98 -19.56
C THR A 320 -6.49 -19.45 -18.68
N PHE A 321 -5.40 -19.96 -19.26
CA PHE A 321 -4.20 -20.31 -18.51
C PHE A 321 -3.63 -19.11 -17.76
N ALA A 322 -3.51 -17.95 -18.41
CA ALA A 322 -3.07 -16.73 -17.74
C ALA A 322 -4.02 -16.29 -16.60
N CYS A 323 -5.33 -16.45 -16.76
CA CYS A 323 -6.30 -16.20 -15.68
C CYS A 323 -6.07 -17.14 -14.49
N VAL A 324 -5.83 -18.43 -14.74
CA VAL A 324 -5.57 -19.42 -13.68
C VAL A 324 -4.28 -19.09 -12.92
N VAL A 325 -3.22 -18.72 -13.63
CA VAL A 325 -1.96 -18.29 -12.99
C VAL A 325 -2.20 -17.07 -12.09
N VAL A 326 -2.95 -16.07 -12.55
CA VAL A 326 -3.29 -14.88 -11.73
C VAL A 326 -4.17 -15.26 -10.53
N ALA A 327 -5.11 -16.19 -10.69
CA ALA A 327 -5.94 -16.66 -9.59
C ALA A 327 -5.10 -17.36 -8.51
N ILE A 328 -4.14 -18.20 -8.90
CA ILE A 328 -3.24 -18.88 -7.97
C ILE A 328 -2.28 -17.91 -7.29
N CYS A 329 -1.73 -16.94 -8.02
CA CYS A 329 -0.71 -16.03 -7.48
C CYS A 329 -1.28 -14.85 -6.69
N VAL A 330 -2.56 -14.50 -6.86
CA VAL A 330 -3.14 -13.30 -6.22
C VAL A 330 -4.43 -13.61 -5.47
N VAL A 331 -5.41 -14.23 -6.11
CA VAL A 331 -6.73 -14.46 -5.48
C VAL A 331 -6.62 -15.45 -4.31
N LEU A 332 -5.95 -16.60 -4.51
CA LEU A 332 -5.81 -17.59 -3.45
C LEU A 332 -5.04 -17.04 -2.23
N PRO A 333 -3.87 -16.37 -2.37
CA PRO A 333 -3.19 -15.74 -1.26
C PRO A 333 -4.04 -14.69 -0.53
N CYS A 334 -4.76 -13.84 -1.27
CA CYS A 334 -5.63 -12.84 -0.64
C CYS A 334 -6.71 -13.50 0.22
N LEU A 335 -7.32 -14.59 -0.24
CA LEU A 335 -8.35 -15.32 0.51
C LEU A 335 -7.77 -16.10 1.70
N SER A 336 -6.59 -16.71 1.55
CA SER A 336 -5.95 -17.46 2.64
C SER A 336 -5.48 -16.58 3.79
N LEU A 337 -5.23 -15.29 3.53
CA LEU A 337 -4.82 -14.34 4.57
C LEU A 337 -5.99 -13.85 5.44
N ILE A 338 -7.24 -13.92 4.96
CA ILE A 338 -8.42 -13.35 5.64
C ILE A 338 -8.59 -13.83 7.08
N PRO A 339 -8.44 -15.12 7.42
CA PRO A 339 -8.60 -15.60 8.79
C PRO A 339 -7.66 -14.91 9.79
N LEU A 340 -6.46 -14.51 9.36
CA LEU A 340 -5.49 -13.82 10.23
C LEU A 340 -5.95 -12.43 10.65
N TYR A 341 -6.82 -11.78 9.87
CA TYR A 341 -7.34 -10.43 10.14
C TYR A 341 -8.69 -10.42 10.85
N MET A 342 -9.23 -11.60 11.21
CA MET A 342 -10.48 -11.67 11.98
C MET A 342 -10.24 -11.18 13.42
N PRO A 343 -11.12 -10.35 13.97
CA PRO A 343 -10.98 -9.89 15.36
C PRO A 343 -11.16 -11.07 16.31
N ALA A 344 -10.30 -11.15 17.32
CA ALA A 344 -10.36 -12.17 18.35
C ALA A 344 -9.92 -11.57 19.69
N ASN A 345 -10.54 -12.01 20.78
CA ASN A 345 -10.24 -11.51 22.12
C ASN A 345 -10.55 -12.54 23.21
N ALA A 346 -10.20 -12.23 24.45
CA ALA A 346 -10.57 -13.01 25.61
C ALA A 346 -11.02 -12.08 26.75
N VAL A 347 -12.17 -12.37 27.36
CA VAL A 347 -12.73 -11.57 28.46
C VAL A 347 -13.39 -12.48 29.49
N LEU A 348 -13.46 -12.00 30.74
CA LEU A 348 -14.31 -12.63 31.74
C LEU A 348 -15.79 -12.40 31.35
N PRO A 349 -16.63 -13.46 31.29
CA PRO A 349 -18.05 -13.31 30.97
C PRO A 349 -18.78 -12.37 31.93
N SER A 350 -19.79 -11.64 31.43
CA SER A 350 -20.58 -10.71 32.25
C SER A 350 -21.32 -11.39 33.39
N THR A 351 -21.57 -12.70 33.28
CA THR A 351 -22.15 -13.52 34.35
C THR A 351 -21.30 -13.49 35.63
N PHE A 352 -20.00 -13.23 35.55
CA PHE A 352 -19.14 -13.12 36.74
C PHE A 352 -18.93 -11.66 37.19
N LEU A 353 -19.52 -10.69 36.49
CA LEU A 353 -19.30 -9.24 36.70
C LEU A 353 -20.55 -8.46 37.11
N ASP A 354 -21.72 -9.11 37.08
CA ASP A 354 -23.00 -8.47 37.36
C ASP A 354 -23.32 -8.47 38.85
N ALA A 355 -23.77 -7.32 39.35
CA ALA A 355 -24.23 -7.12 40.73
C ALA A 355 -25.43 -8.03 41.10
N GLU A 356 -26.10 -8.63 40.13
CA GLU A 356 -27.18 -9.61 40.36
C GLU A 356 -26.66 -10.97 40.84
N ASN A 357 -25.39 -11.30 40.57
CA ASN A 357 -24.71 -12.51 41.06
C ASN A 357 -23.87 -12.27 42.32
N GLN A 358 -23.93 -11.06 42.89
CA GLN A 358 -23.41 -10.67 44.20
C GLN A 358 -21.89 -10.83 44.46
N ASN A 359 -21.11 -11.38 43.52
CA ASN A 359 -19.66 -11.62 43.64
C ASN A 359 -18.72 -10.37 43.70
N GLY A 360 -19.19 -9.13 43.85
CA GLY A 360 -18.31 -7.94 44.02
C GLY A 360 -17.41 -7.48 42.84
N TRP A 361 -17.04 -8.38 41.92
CA TRP A 361 -16.11 -8.13 40.81
C TRP A 361 -16.67 -7.20 39.73
N LYS A 362 -15.90 -6.17 39.37
CA LYS A 362 -16.26 -5.24 38.30
C LYS A 362 -15.12 -5.04 37.32
N LYS A 363 -15.48 -4.90 36.04
CA LYS A 363 -14.55 -4.45 35.00
C LYS A 363 -14.33 -2.95 35.13
N THR A 364 -13.14 -2.56 35.55
CA THR A 364 -12.84 -1.16 35.88
C THR A 364 -12.06 -0.44 34.80
N TYR A 365 -11.25 -1.17 34.02
CA TYR A 365 -10.49 -0.60 32.91
C TYR A 365 -10.46 -1.52 31.70
N SER A 366 -10.45 -0.93 30.50
CA SER A 366 -10.16 -1.66 29.27
C SER A 366 -9.50 -0.78 28.22
N GLN A 367 -8.41 -1.29 27.65
CA GLN A 367 -7.72 -0.70 26.50
C GLN A 367 -7.56 -1.76 25.42
N ILE A 368 -7.83 -1.39 24.18
CA ILE A 368 -7.64 -2.26 23.01
C ILE A 368 -6.88 -1.46 21.97
N ASP A 369 -5.66 -1.91 21.67
CA ASP A 369 -4.83 -1.34 20.62
C ASP A 369 -4.70 -2.34 19.47
N GLU A 370 -4.98 -1.89 18.25
CA GLU A 370 -4.89 -2.70 17.04
C GLU A 370 -3.77 -2.19 16.12
N TYR A 371 -3.04 -3.14 15.53
CA TYR A 371 -1.92 -2.88 14.64
C TYR A 371 -2.08 -3.62 13.32
N GLY A 372 -1.54 -3.04 12.25
CA GLY A 372 -1.48 -3.74 10.97
C GLY A 372 -2.83 -3.90 10.28
N LEU A 373 -3.78 -2.99 10.52
CA LEU A 373 -5.17 -3.08 10.08
C LEU A 373 -5.85 -4.38 10.52
N GLY A 374 -5.74 -4.72 11.81
CA GLY A 374 -6.35 -5.89 12.43
C GLY A 374 -5.50 -7.17 12.39
N LEU A 375 -4.23 -7.09 11.98
CA LEU A 375 -3.33 -8.26 11.98
C LEU A 375 -2.96 -8.68 13.40
N ALA A 376 -2.60 -7.71 14.23
CA ALA A 376 -2.20 -7.93 15.61
C ALA A 376 -3.01 -6.98 16.50
N SER A 377 -3.32 -7.42 17.71
CA SER A 377 -4.00 -6.60 18.70
C SER A 377 -3.49 -6.93 20.09
N THR A 378 -3.49 -5.91 20.94
CA THR A 378 -3.19 -6.02 22.37
C THR A 378 -4.39 -5.49 23.13
N SER A 379 -5.04 -6.34 23.90
CA SER A 379 -6.16 -5.96 24.76
C SER A 379 -5.75 -6.11 26.21
N ILE A 380 -6.02 -5.10 27.02
CA ILE A 380 -5.74 -5.09 28.45
C ILE A 380 -7.05 -4.83 29.17
N TYR A 381 -7.39 -5.71 30.10
CA TYR A 381 -8.57 -5.62 30.94
C TYR A 381 -8.15 -5.62 32.41
N LEU A 382 -8.76 -4.74 33.19
CA LEU A 382 -8.63 -4.72 34.64
C LEU A 382 -9.98 -5.05 35.26
N TYR A 383 -9.95 -6.02 36.16
CA TYR A 383 -11.05 -6.39 37.01
C TYR A 383 -10.62 -6.14 38.45
N ALA A 384 -11.47 -5.48 39.22
CA ALA A 384 -11.23 -5.23 40.63
C ALA A 384 -12.44 -5.66 41.42
N ASP A 385 -12.16 -6.23 42.57
CA ASP A 385 -13.17 -6.61 43.55
C ASP A 385 -13.49 -5.46 44.51
N ASP A 386 -14.73 -5.38 44.97
CA ASP A 386 -15.18 -4.36 45.92
C ASP A 386 -15.05 -4.77 47.39
N ALA A 387 -14.55 -5.98 47.67
CA ALA A 387 -14.26 -6.54 48.99
C ALA A 387 -15.49 -6.61 49.91
N THR A 388 -16.68 -6.72 49.33
CA THR A 388 -17.96 -6.79 50.07
C THR A 388 -18.79 -7.99 49.65
N ASP A 389 -19.37 -8.68 50.64
CA ASP A 389 -20.18 -9.89 50.43
C ASP A 389 -21.61 -9.56 49.96
N ASP A 390 -22.36 -10.60 49.65
CA ASP A 390 -23.78 -10.57 49.23
C ASP A 390 -24.71 -9.78 50.17
N GLU A 391 -24.31 -9.58 51.44
CA GLU A 391 -25.05 -8.91 52.50
C GLU A 391 -24.52 -7.49 52.78
N GLY A 392 -23.44 -7.07 52.10
CA GLY A 392 -22.76 -5.79 52.26
C GLY A 392 -21.81 -5.72 53.47
N ASN A 393 -21.37 -6.87 53.98
CA ASN A 393 -20.30 -6.98 54.97
C ASN A 393 -18.94 -7.08 54.28
N ASP A 394 -17.86 -6.79 55.01
CA ASP A 394 -16.49 -6.95 54.48
C ASP A 394 -16.19 -8.43 54.24
N ASP A 395 -15.79 -8.79 53.01
CA ASP A 395 -15.61 -10.18 52.54
C ASP A 395 -14.13 -10.57 52.37
N GLY A 396 -13.27 -10.08 53.26
CA GLY A 396 -11.83 -10.17 53.13
C GLY A 396 -11.22 -8.93 52.46
N TYR A 397 -9.97 -9.05 52.01
CA TYR A 397 -9.21 -7.94 51.46
C TYR A 397 -9.32 -7.83 49.93
N PRO A 398 -9.15 -6.63 49.33
CA PRO A 398 -9.41 -6.45 47.91
C PRO A 398 -8.43 -7.23 47.02
N ALA A 399 -8.96 -7.73 45.91
CA ALA A 399 -8.21 -8.43 44.87
C ALA A 399 -8.31 -7.70 43.51
N ILE A 400 -7.26 -7.82 42.70
CA ILE A 400 -7.17 -7.20 41.38
C ILE A 400 -6.70 -8.24 40.37
N LEU A 401 -7.42 -8.35 39.25
CA LEU A 401 -7.09 -9.23 38.14
C LEU A 401 -6.85 -8.41 36.86
N PHE A 402 -5.64 -8.55 36.31
CA PHE A 402 -5.25 -8.06 35.00
C PHE A 402 -5.34 -9.19 33.97
N VAL A 403 -5.97 -8.93 32.83
CA VAL A 403 -6.00 -9.85 31.69
C VAL A 403 -5.45 -9.15 30.47
N VAL A 404 -4.32 -9.66 29.97
CA VAL A 404 -3.65 -9.18 28.77
C VAL A 404 -3.82 -10.22 27.67
N VAL A 405 -4.43 -9.81 26.57
CA VAL A 405 -4.68 -10.66 25.40
C VAL A 405 -3.86 -10.15 24.24
N LEU A 406 -2.99 -11.01 23.72
CA LEU A 406 -2.12 -10.73 22.60
C LEU A 406 -2.56 -11.58 21.41
N LYS A 407 -3.07 -10.93 20.36
CA LYS A 407 -3.32 -11.58 19.07
C LYS A 407 -2.06 -11.52 18.22
N VAL A 408 -1.47 -12.67 17.92
CA VAL A 408 -0.20 -12.76 17.18
C VAL A 408 -0.36 -13.69 15.97
N PRO A 409 -0.06 -13.22 14.74
CA PRO A 409 -0.37 -13.97 13.51
C PRO A 409 0.58 -15.14 13.21
N PHE A 410 1.54 -15.43 14.08
CA PHE A 410 2.54 -16.47 13.91
C PHE A 410 2.45 -17.47 15.05
N GLU A 411 2.69 -18.75 14.77
CA GLU A 411 2.88 -19.77 15.80
C GLU A 411 4.03 -19.33 16.71
N ILE A 412 3.69 -18.88 17.91
CA ILE A 412 4.67 -18.62 18.97
C ILE A 412 5.18 -20.00 19.39
N ASP A 413 6.49 -20.21 19.32
CA ASP A 413 7.13 -21.46 19.75
C ASP A 413 6.71 -21.80 21.20
N GLU A 414 6.52 -23.08 21.49
CA GLU A 414 5.94 -23.55 22.77
C GLU A 414 6.81 -23.21 23.97
N THR A 415 8.10 -22.95 23.77
CA THR A 415 9.08 -22.67 24.83
C THR A 415 9.12 -21.20 25.29
N VAL A 416 8.45 -20.30 24.58
CA VAL A 416 8.52 -18.84 24.78
C VAL A 416 7.54 -18.26 25.85
N PRO A 417 6.36 -18.85 26.15
CA PRO A 417 5.39 -18.23 27.06
C PRO A 417 5.92 -17.98 28.47
N LEU A 418 6.64 -18.93 29.07
CA LEU A 418 7.14 -18.86 30.45
C LEU A 418 8.28 -17.85 30.64
N ASP A 419 9.22 -17.76 29.69
CA ASP A 419 10.33 -16.81 29.77
C ASP A 419 9.86 -15.36 29.60
N ILE A 420 8.88 -15.14 28.70
CA ILE A 420 8.22 -13.84 28.55
C ILE A 420 7.34 -13.55 29.79
N LEU A 421 6.65 -14.55 30.35
CA LEU A 421 5.88 -14.41 31.58
C LEU A 421 6.79 -13.91 32.71
N ASN A 422 7.91 -14.61 32.97
CA ASN A 422 8.82 -14.28 34.06
C ASN A 422 9.47 -12.89 33.90
N ASP A 423 9.86 -12.50 32.67
CA ASP A 423 10.40 -11.16 32.38
C ASP A 423 9.36 -10.05 32.54
N GLN A 424 8.11 -10.27 32.11
CA GLN A 424 7.00 -9.32 32.31
C GLN A 424 6.57 -9.24 33.79
N PHE A 425 6.56 -10.38 34.49
CA PHE A 425 6.29 -10.46 35.93
C PHE A 425 7.32 -9.67 36.74
N GLN A 426 8.61 -9.87 36.47
CA GLN A 426 9.67 -9.12 37.15
C GLN A 426 9.58 -7.63 36.89
N LYS A 427 9.30 -7.21 35.65
CA LYS A 427 9.13 -5.79 35.32
C LYS A 427 7.94 -5.16 36.03
N MET A 428 6.81 -5.85 36.10
CA MET A 428 5.60 -5.33 36.74
C MET A 428 5.70 -5.33 38.27
N ALA A 429 6.34 -6.34 38.87
CA ALA A 429 6.66 -6.36 40.31
C ALA A 429 7.62 -5.23 40.70
N ILE A 430 8.59 -4.91 39.83
CA ILE A 430 9.48 -3.75 40.01
C ILE A 430 8.70 -2.43 39.89
N ASP A 431 7.84 -2.28 38.87
CA ASP A 431 7.07 -1.05 38.65
C ASP A 431 6.05 -0.76 39.77
N GLN A 432 5.58 -1.80 40.48
CA GLN A 432 4.67 -1.69 41.61
C GLN A 432 5.38 -1.70 42.98
N ASP A 433 6.72 -1.66 43.02
CA ASP A 433 7.54 -1.66 44.24
C ASP A 433 7.26 -2.85 45.20
N ILE A 434 7.05 -4.06 44.65
CA ILE A 434 6.77 -5.28 45.42
C ILE A 434 8.05 -6.12 45.56
N GLU A 435 8.35 -6.59 46.78
CA GLU A 435 9.36 -7.65 46.97
C GLU A 435 8.69 -9.02 46.89
N LEU A 436 9.11 -9.83 45.90
CA LEU A 436 8.71 -11.23 45.77
C LEU A 436 9.61 -12.07 46.68
N ASP A 437 9.03 -12.66 47.72
CA ASP A 437 9.79 -13.34 48.79
C ASP A 437 10.15 -14.78 48.40
N SER A 438 9.17 -15.55 47.90
CA SER A 438 9.37 -16.95 47.48
C SER A 438 8.28 -17.46 46.52
N GLU A 439 8.67 -18.36 45.59
CA GLU A 439 7.72 -19.14 44.77
C GLU A 439 6.99 -20.13 45.68
N LEU A 440 5.66 -20.06 45.70
CA LEU A 440 4.82 -20.87 46.58
C LEU A 440 4.34 -22.13 45.85
N GLU A 441 3.86 -21.96 44.62
CA GLU A 441 3.31 -23.05 43.81
C GLU A 441 3.46 -22.76 42.32
N SER A 442 3.80 -23.78 41.54
CA SER A 442 3.69 -23.75 40.09
C SER A 442 3.03 -25.02 39.58
N GLY A 443 2.19 -24.90 38.55
CA GLY A 443 1.35 -26.00 38.11
C GLY A 443 0.73 -25.80 36.74
N LYS A 444 -0.13 -26.76 36.38
CA LYS A 444 -0.91 -26.73 35.15
C LYS A 444 -2.36 -27.04 35.47
N ARG A 445 -3.29 -26.31 34.84
CA ARG A 445 -4.72 -26.58 34.93
C ARG A 445 -5.39 -26.39 33.58
N LYS A 446 -6.71 -26.58 33.54
CA LYS A 446 -7.51 -26.41 32.34
C LYS A 446 -8.48 -25.26 32.52
N THR A 447 -8.60 -24.42 31.49
CA THR A 447 -9.69 -23.46 31.39
C THR A 447 -11.03 -24.16 31.18
N ALA A 448 -12.13 -23.45 31.41
CA ALA A 448 -13.48 -23.92 31.11
C ALA A 448 -13.67 -24.30 29.62
N GLN A 449 -12.88 -23.69 28.72
CA GLN A 449 -12.84 -24.01 27.29
C GLN A 449 -11.91 -25.18 26.93
N GLY A 450 -11.20 -25.75 27.91
CA GLY A 450 -10.34 -26.92 27.74
C GLY A 450 -8.90 -26.62 27.29
N TYR A 451 -8.45 -25.35 27.37
CA TYR A 451 -7.06 -25.00 27.11
C TYR A 451 -6.18 -25.39 28.30
N GLU A 452 -5.00 -25.95 28.03
CA GLU A 452 -3.98 -26.20 29.05
C GLU A 452 -3.32 -24.87 29.43
N THR A 453 -3.30 -24.56 30.72
CA THR A 453 -2.69 -23.36 31.27
C THR A 453 -1.45 -23.70 32.09
N GLU A 454 -0.54 -22.75 32.21
CA GLU A 454 0.61 -22.82 33.11
C GLU A 454 0.52 -21.64 34.07
N TYR A 455 0.58 -21.91 35.38
CA TYR A 455 0.49 -20.89 36.42
C TYR A 455 1.66 -20.95 37.40
N VAL A 456 2.00 -19.80 37.98
CA VAL A 456 2.98 -19.63 39.05
C VAL A 456 2.41 -18.66 40.09
N ILE A 457 2.53 -19.03 41.37
CA ILE A 457 2.08 -18.26 42.53
C ILE A 457 3.29 -17.86 43.38
N TYR A 458 3.36 -16.57 43.73
CA TYR A 458 4.39 -16.01 44.60
C TYR A 458 3.76 -15.37 45.82
N ASN A 459 4.45 -15.45 46.95
CA ASN A 459 4.22 -14.53 48.07
C ASN A 459 5.04 -13.26 47.86
N GLY A 460 4.48 -12.12 48.25
CA GLY A 460 5.22 -10.88 48.33
C GLY A 460 4.72 -9.97 49.42
N THR A 461 5.58 -9.04 49.80
CA THR A 461 5.29 -8.01 50.80
C THR A 461 5.17 -6.65 50.14
N THR A 462 4.10 -5.93 50.45
CA THR A 462 3.79 -4.65 49.80
C THR A 462 4.61 -3.53 50.45
N LYS A 463 5.48 -2.84 49.69
CA LYS A 463 6.33 -1.76 50.24
C LYS A 463 5.70 -0.37 50.19
N THR A 464 4.57 -0.23 49.51
CA THR A 464 3.86 1.02 49.27
C THR A 464 2.54 1.04 50.02
N GLU A 465 2.06 2.25 50.36
CA GLU A 465 0.74 2.41 51.01
C GLU A 465 -0.42 2.38 50.00
N LYS A 466 -0.16 1.99 48.74
CA LYS A 466 -1.11 1.99 47.64
C LYS A 466 -0.86 0.84 46.68
N ILE A 467 -1.92 0.11 46.33
CA ILE A 467 -1.90 -0.90 45.27
C ILE A 467 -2.96 -0.54 44.22
N GLY A 468 -2.57 -0.59 42.95
CA GLY A 468 -3.44 -0.34 41.80
C GLY A 468 -2.86 0.67 40.80
N THR A 469 -3.71 1.27 39.98
CA THR A 469 -3.34 2.26 38.95
C THR A 469 -3.69 3.69 39.43
N ASP A 470 -3.25 4.73 38.73
CA ASP A 470 -3.57 6.13 39.08
C ASP A 470 -5.09 6.39 39.27
N GLU A 471 -5.95 5.62 38.60
CA GLU A 471 -7.41 5.74 38.67
C GLU A 471 -8.06 4.87 39.77
N ILE A 472 -7.43 3.76 40.19
CA ILE A 472 -7.96 2.81 41.17
C ILE A 472 -6.85 2.47 42.15
N ASN A 473 -6.94 3.01 43.36
CA ASN A 473 -5.93 2.84 44.39
C ASN A 473 -6.59 2.34 45.67
N TYR A 474 -6.23 1.14 46.10
CA TYR A 474 -6.52 0.68 47.45
C TYR A 474 -5.42 1.17 48.37
N LYS A 475 -5.80 1.74 49.52
CA LYS A 475 -4.84 2.06 50.57
C LYS A 475 -4.48 0.78 51.28
N VAL A 476 -3.20 0.45 51.29
CA VAL A 476 -2.69 -0.78 51.90
C VAL A 476 -1.70 -0.39 52.99
N THR A 477 -1.63 -1.15 54.07
CA THR A 477 -0.62 -0.91 55.11
C THR A 477 0.73 -1.39 54.58
N LYS A 478 1.75 -0.55 54.64
CA LYS A 478 3.11 -0.95 54.27
C LYS A 478 3.54 -2.15 55.11
N GLY A 479 3.98 -3.23 54.46
CA GLY A 479 4.30 -4.52 55.10
C GLY A 479 3.19 -5.57 55.07
N SER A 480 2.05 -5.30 54.41
CA SER A 480 0.98 -6.28 54.23
C SER A 480 1.44 -7.48 53.40
N GLU A 481 0.97 -8.67 53.76
CA GLU A 481 1.20 -9.89 52.99
C GLU A 481 0.26 -9.94 51.78
N SER A 482 0.82 -10.30 50.62
CA SER A 482 0.10 -10.38 49.36
C SER A 482 0.50 -11.64 48.58
N LYS A 483 -0.46 -12.22 47.88
CA LYS A 483 -0.23 -13.31 46.92
C LYS A 483 -0.38 -12.79 45.50
N TYR A 484 0.46 -13.33 44.63
CA TYR A 484 0.50 -13.02 43.21
C TYR A 484 0.31 -14.29 42.42
N ILE A 485 -0.55 -14.27 41.41
CA ILE A 485 -0.64 -15.35 40.43
C ILE A 485 -0.33 -14.81 39.04
N GLY A 486 0.47 -15.55 38.29
CA GLY A 486 0.58 -15.44 36.85
C GLY A 486 0.12 -16.69 36.18
N GLU A 487 -0.73 -16.56 35.18
CA GLU A 487 -1.19 -17.69 34.39
C GLU A 487 -1.25 -17.34 32.91
N VAL A 488 -0.86 -18.29 32.05
CA VAL A 488 -0.78 -18.10 30.61
C VAL A 488 -1.27 -19.32 29.86
N TRP A 489 -1.96 -19.08 28.75
CA TRP A 489 -2.35 -20.13 27.81
C TRP A 489 -2.45 -19.61 26.38
N LYS A 490 -2.43 -20.57 25.45
CA LYS A 490 -2.60 -20.32 24.02
C LYS A 490 -3.97 -20.81 23.58
N ALA A 491 -4.69 -19.97 22.83
CA ALA A 491 -5.88 -20.36 22.09
C ALA A 491 -5.54 -20.39 20.59
N PRO A 492 -5.08 -21.54 20.05
CA PRO A 492 -4.52 -21.63 18.70
C PRO A 492 -5.56 -21.34 17.60
N GLU A 493 -6.82 -21.68 17.84
CA GLU A 493 -7.93 -21.43 16.89
C GLU A 493 -8.11 -19.94 16.59
N TYR A 494 -7.79 -19.10 17.58
CA TYR A 494 -7.93 -17.64 17.51
C TYR A 494 -6.60 -16.90 17.36
N ASN A 495 -5.47 -17.62 17.35
CA ASN A 495 -4.12 -17.05 17.42
C ASN A 495 -3.92 -16.08 18.59
N LEU A 496 -4.50 -16.42 19.75
CA LEU A 496 -4.40 -15.63 20.97
C LEU A 496 -3.40 -16.26 21.95
N LEU A 497 -2.63 -15.39 22.58
CA LEU A 497 -1.91 -15.67 23.81
C LEU A 497 -2.61 -14.85 24.90
N VAL A 498 -3.12 -15.52 25.92
CA VAL A 498 -3.78 -14.87 27.06
C VAL A 498 -2.86 -14.98 28.26
N VAL A 499 -2.63 -13.84 28.92
CA VAL A 499 -1.86 -13.72 30.14
C VAL A 499 -2.76 -13.09 31.19
N SER A 500 -2.99 -13.79 32.28
CA SER A 500 -3.73 -13.30 33.44
C SER A 500 -2.78 -13.11 34.62
N MET A 501 -2.91 -11.99 35.32
CA MET A 501 -2.12 -11.66 36.49
C MET A 501 -3.05 -11.21 37.60
N GLY A 502 -2.98 -11.88 38.75
CA GLY A 502 -3.82 -11.59 39.90
C GLY A 502 -2.99 -11.13 41.10
N ILE A 503 -3.52 -10.18 41.86
CA ILE A 503 -2.96 -9.70 43.12
C ILE A 503 -4.05 -9.77 44.17
N GLY A 504 -3.83 -10.54 45.24
CA GLY A 504 -4.70 -10.56 46.42
C GLY A 504 -3.94 -10.11 47.65
N ILE A 505 -4.54 -9.22 48.45
CA ILE A 505 -4.04 -8.86 49.78
C ILE A 505 -4.57 -9.90 50.78
N ILE A 506 -3.79 -10.30 51.77
CA ILE A 506 -4.14 -11.41 52.69
C ILE A 506 -4.21 -10.96 54.13
N SER A 507 -3.28 -10.09 54.55
CA SER A 507 -3.25 -9.59 55.91
C SER A 507 -2.71 -8.16 55.93
N SER A 508 -3.25 -7.34 56.84
CA SER A 508 -2.82 -5.96 57.06
C SER A 508 -1.98 -5.78 58.33
N GLU A 509 -1.66 -6.88 59.03
CA GLU A 509 -0.94 -6.84 60.30
C GLU A 509 0.54 -6.54 60.13
N THR A 510 1.04 -5.65 60.99
CA THR A 510 2.46 -5.33 61.09
C THR A 510 3.19 -6.36 61.93
N VAL A 511 4.26 -6.96 61.40
CA VAL A 511 5.38 -7.36 62.27
C VAL A 511 6.05 -6.06 62.70
N ASN A 512 5.67 -5.57 63.88
CA ASN A 512 6.10 -4.27 64.38
C ASN A 512 7.56 -4.36 64.88
N GLU A 513 8.55 -4.29 63.97
CA GLU A 513 9.98 -4.37 64.30
C GLU A 513 10.47 -3.25 65.24
N ASP A 514 9.73 -2.14 65.34
CA ASP A 514 10.16 -0.96 66.11
C ASP A 514 9.67 -0.88 67.57
N THR A 515 8.87 -1.84 68.06
CA THR A 515 8.37 -1.78 69.46
C THR A 515 8.68 -2.98 70.36
N GLY A 516 9.07 -4.14 69.83
CA GLY A 516 9.58 -5.26 70.67
C GLY A 516 8.64 -5.69 71.80
N ILE A 517 7.32 -5.57 71.64
CA ILE A 517 6.32 -6.08 72.58
C ILE A 517 5.67 -7.30 71.92
N GLU A 518 5.93 -8.48 72.48
CA GLU A 518 5.16 -9.70 72.19
C GLU A 518 3.66 -9.44 72.48
N PRO A 519 2.73 -9.97 71.67
CA PRO A 519 1.33 -9.95 72.05
C PRO A 519 1.20 -10.70 73.37
N ILE A 520 0.54 -10.09 74.35
CA ILE A 520 0.20 -10.74 75.60
C ILE A 520 -0.91 -11.75 75.26
N ASP A 521 -0.51 -12.96 74.85
CA ASP A 521 -1.38 -14.12 74.73
C ASP A 521 -1.81 -14.63 76.12
N ASP A 522 -3.01 -15.22 76.16
CA ASP A 522 -3.58 -16.11 77.17
C ASP A 522 -4.62 -15.58 78.19
N LEU A 523 -4.89 -14.27 78.34
CA LEU A 523 -5.91 -13.83 79.34
C LEU A 523 -7.16 -13.13 78.79
N VAL A 524 -7.17 -12.66 77.54
CA VAL A 524 -8.27 -11.83 77.00
C VAL A 524 -9.13 -12.57 75.96
N ASP A 525 -8.63 -13.63 75.33
CA ASP A 525 -9.35 -14.37 74.28
C ASP A 525 -10.62 -15.10 74.73
N ASN A 526 -10.81 -15.31 76.04
CA ASN A 526 -11.99 -15.99 76.57
C ASN A 526 -13.17 -15.06 76.87
N LEU A 527 -13.05 -13.74 76.70
CA LEU A 527 -14.09 -12.78 77.12
C LEU A 527 -14.67 -11.89 76.03
N ILE A 528 -14.05 -11.83 74.85
CA ILE A 528 -14.57 -11.10 73.68
C ILE A 528 -14.25 -11.93 72.44
N PRO A 529 -15.24 -12.36 71.63
CA PRO A 529 -14.93 -12.99 70.35
C PRO A 529 -14.19 -11.95 69.50
N ASN A 530 -12.95 -12.28 69.13
CA ASN A 530 -12.13 -11.46 68.25
C ASN A 530 -12.78 -11.49 66.85
N PRO A 531 -13.30 -10.37 66.31
CA PRO A 531 -14.16 -10.38 65.12
C PRO A 531 -13.40 -10.25 63.79
N THR A 532 -12.09 -10.38 63.78
CA THR A 532 -11.26 -10.24 62.59
C THR A 532 -10.33 -11.44 62.51
N ASP A 533 -10.74 -12.42 61.70
CA ASP A 533 -9.85 -13.48 61.22
C ASP A 533 -8.81 -12.79 60.32
N THR A 534 -7.55 -12.74 60.73
CA THR A 534 -6.51 -11.90 60.13
C THR A 534 -5.87 -12.50 58.86
N THR A 535 -6.45 -13.59 58.35
CA THR A 535 -5.98 -14.35 57.17
C THR A 535 -7.13 -14.80 56.26
N ASP A 536 -8.15 -13.97 56.06
CA ASP A 536 -9.25 -14.32 55.16
C ASP A 536 -8.79 -14.26 53.69
N GLU A 537 -8.68 -15.44 53.06
CA GLU A 537 -8.25 -15.63 51.67
C GLU A 537 -9.43 -15.79 50.70
N LYS A 538 -10.66 -15.48 51.09
CA LYS A 538 -11.85 -15.71 50.25
C LYS A 538 -11.76 -15.02 48.88
N ASN A 539 -11.48 -13.71 48.83
CA ASN A 539 -11.32 -12.98 47.56
C ASN A 539 -10.14 -13.48 46.71
N TRP A 540 -9.08 -13.98 47.35
CA TRP A 540 -7.96 -14.62 46.65
C TRP A 540 -8.40 -15.92 45.97
N ASN A 541 -9.13 -16.78 46.68
CA ASN A 541 -9.64 -18.04 46.15
C ASN A 541 -10.66 -17.81 45.03
N GLU A 542 -11.54 -16.82 45.16
CA GLU A 542 -12.46 -16.43 44.09
C GLU A 542 -11.72 -15.98 42.83
N MET A 543 -10.70 -15.13 42.97
CA MET A 543 -9.85 -14.73 41.84
C MET A 543 -9.19 -15.93 41.17
N LEU A 544 -8.68 -16.89 41.95
CA LEU A 544 -8.08 -18.12 41.42
C LEU A 544 -9.07 -18.93 40.60
N ASP A 545 -10.34 -18.97 40.99
CA ASP A 545 -11.40 -19.69 40.29
C ASP A 545 -11.96 -18.92 39.08
N LEU A 546 -11.81 -17.58 39.02
CA LEU A 546 -12.22 -16.76 37.89
C LEU A 546 -11.29 -16.85 36.68
N ILE A 547 -9.97 -17.01 36.89
CA ILE A 547 -9.00 -17.03 35.79
C ILE A 547 -9.29 -18.13 34.74
N PRO A 548 -9.61 -19.39 35.12
CA PRO A 548 -9.97 -20.45 34.16
C PRO A 548 -11.28 -20.19 33.39
N GLU A 549 -12.13 -19.29 33.88
CA GLU A 549 -13.42 -18.92 33.27
C GLU A 549 -13.30 -17.83 32.20
N ILE A 550 -12.09 -17.29 31.99
CA ILE A 550 -11.83 -16.32 30.91
C ILE A 550 -12.13 -16.97 29.55
N TYR A 551 -13.09 -16.38 28.85
CA TYR A 551 -13.63 -16.94 27.61
C TYR A 551 -12.96 -16.28 26.40
N CYS A 552 -12.27 -17.08 25.60
CA CYS A 552 -11.71 -16.71 24.31
C CYS A 552 -12.80 -16.79 23.23
N TYR A 553 -12.94 -15.72 22.44
CA TYR A 553 -13.99 -15.61 21.43
C TYR A 553 -13.54 -14.83 20.20
N GLN A 554 -14.31 -15.00 19.13
CA GLN A 554 -14.12 -14.34 17.85
C GLN A 554 -15.45 -13.68 17.46
N ASN A 555 -15.66 -12.44 17.91
CA ASN A 555 -16.83 -11.63 17.52
C ASN A 555 -16.44 -10.19 17.17
N ASP A 556 -17.27 -9.56 16.35
CA ASP A 556 -17.24 -8.12 16.12
C ASP A 556 -17.36 -7.42 17.48
N TRP A 557 -16.47 -6.45 17.72
CA TRP A 557 -16.28 -5.48 18.80
C TRP A 557 -17.54 -4.71 19.26
N ARG A 558 -18.76 -5.18 18.96
CA ARG A 558 -20.03 -4.49 19.20
C ARG A 558 -21.04 -5.25 20.07
N ASP A 559 -20.82 -6.52 20.38
CA ASP A 559 -21.70 -7.30 21.25
C ASP A 559 -21.00 -7.72 22.54
#